data_AF-A0A2S8F7M5-F1
#
_entry.id   AF-A0A2S8F7M5-F1
#
_cell.length_a   1.000
_cell.length_b   1.000
_cell.length_c   1.000
_cell.angle_alpha   90.00
_cell.angle_beta   90.00
_cell.angle_gamma   90.00
#
_symmetry.space_group_name_H-M   'P 1'
#
loop_
_entity.id
_entity.type
_entity.pdbx_description
1 polymer ?
#
loop_
_entity_poly.entity_id
_entity_poly.type
_entity_poly.pdbx_seq_one_letter_code
_entity_poly.pdbx_strand_id
1 'polypeptide(L)'
;MDGVFWQNDVGFVVDPQMMASSFPDGVRIEPTPLDALLNETGKLPQLGTAPLASWLLARMMCLTNERLGFETHAKLYHDGGGFYLNIVAFSRELKPLAFFNIHGTPSACSLWGQCDRDFSPSNLLQIFIAALVANADALVECRLQCYDTDPPDLDKRRIGKPMVLGWDGEAFLG
;
A
#
# COMPACT_ATOMS: atom_id res chain seq x y z
N MET A 1 -4.61 12.95 -14.74
CA MET A 1 -3.69 11.82 -14.46
C MET A 1 -4.49 10.76 -13.76
N ASP A 2 -4.56 9.56 -14.35
CA ASP A 2 -5.64 8.58 -14.13
C ASP A 2 -5.46 7.66 -12.90
N GLY A 3 -4.71 8.10 -11.89
CA GLY A 3 -4.38 7.30 -10.70
C GLY A 3 -3.29 6.25 -10.91
N VAL A 4 -2.54 6.37 -12.00
CA VAL A 4 -1.36 5.57 -12.31
C VAL A 4 -0.12 6.34 -11.90
N PHE A 5 0.79 5.69 -11.16
CA PHE A 5 2.15 6.20 -10.94
C PHE A 5 3.17 5.33 -11.66
N TRP A 6 4.20 5.96 -12.20
CA TRP A 6 5.20 5.31 -13.05
C TRP A 6 6.57 5.34 -12.39
N GLN A 7 7.31 4.25 -12.51
CA GLN A 7 8.74 4.18 -12.25
C GLN A 7 9.41 3.41 -13.37
N ASN A 8 10.35 4.04 -14.06
CA ASN A 8 10.93 3.54 -15.30
C ASN A 8 9.81 3.24 -16.33
N ASP A 9 9.78 2.02 -16.87
CA ASP A 9 8.77 1.54 -17.84
C ASP A 9 7.63 0.75 -17.19
N VAL A 10 7.53 0.78 -15.85
CA VAL A 10 6.48 0.08 -15.10
C VAL A 10 5.50 1.09 -14.52
N GLY A 11 4.23 0.90 -14.85
CA GLY A 11 3.10 1.62 -14.29
C GLY A 11 2.49 0.81 -13.16
N PHE A 12 2.02 1.51 -12.12
CA PHE A 12 1.34 0.93 -10.98
C PHE A 12 0.00 1.63 -10.77
N VAL A 13 -1.03 0.84 -10.53
CA VAL A 13 -2.38 1.34 -10.23
C VAL A 13 -3.01 0.50 -9.14
N VAL A 14 -3.80 1.12 -8.27
CA VAL A 14 -4.59 0.40 -7.29
C VAL A 14 -5.80 -0.20 -8.00
N ASP A 15 -6.07 -1.49 -7.75
CA ASP A 15 -7.30 -2.14 -8.19
C ASP A 15 -8.40 -1.98 -7.12
N PRO A 16 -9.38 -1.08 -7.34
CA PRO A 16 -10.45 -0.85 -6.37
C PRO A 16 -11.49 -1.98 -6.34
N GLN A 17 -11.51 -2.86 -7.37
CA GLN A 17 -12.49 -3.94 -7.46
C GLN A 17 -12.06 -5.20 -6.70
N MET A 18 -10.84 -5.17 -6.14
CA MET A 18 -10.25 -6.29 -5.40
C MET A 18 -10.34 -7.62 -6.17
N MET A 19 -10.18 -7.57 -7.50
CA MET A 19 -10.29 -8.77 -8.31
C MET A 19 -9.14 -9.71 -7.94
N ALA A 20 -9.47 -10.97 -7.66
CA ALA A 20 -8.49 -12.03 -7.43
C ALA A 20 -7.79 -12.38 -8.76
N SER A 21 -6.93 -11.48 -9.21
CA SER A 21 -6.14 -11.64 -10.42
C SER A 21 -4.89 -12.44 -10.10
N SER A 22 -4.61 -13.45 -10.93
CA SER A 22 -3.44 -14.31 -10.78
C SER A 22 -2.85 -14.62 -12.15
N PHE A 23 -1.59 -15.02 -12.14
CA PHE A 23 -0.93 -15.60 -13.31
C PHE A 23 -0.96 -17.11 -13.15
N PRO A 24 -1.59 -17.88 -14.07
CA PRO A 24 -1.67 -19.34 -13.95
C PRO A 24 -0.30 -20.02 -13.72
N ASP A 25 0.75 -19.50 -14.37
CA ASP A 25 2.13 -20.00 -14.26
C ASP A 25 3.09 -18.98 -13.63
N GLY A 26 2.58 -17.98 -12.91
CA GLY A 26 3.40 -16.88 -12.39
C GLY A 26 4.25 -17.26 -11.18
N VAL A 27 5.28 -16.45 -10.92
CA VAL A 27 6.19 -16.63 -9.79
C VAL A 27 5.63 -15.91 -8.56
N ARG A 28 5.57 -16.63 -7.43
CA ARG A 28 5.09 -16.09 -6.16
C ARG A 28 6.10 -15.11 -5.56
N ILE A 29 5.55 -14.03 -5.01
CA ILE A 29 6.28 -13.06 -4.18
C ILE A 29 5.87 -13.35 -2.74
N GLU A 30 6.80 -13.92 -1.97
CA GLU A 30 6.54 -14.27 -0.57
C GLU A 30 6.31 -13.02 0.29
N PRO A 31 5.52 -13.14 1.38
CA PRO A 31 5.30 -12.04 2.31
C PRO A 31 6.62 -11.44 2.79
N THR A 32 6.81 -10.17 2.46
CA THR A 32 8.02 -9.42 2.75
C THR A 32 7.70 -8.24 3.67
N PRO A 33 8.43 -8.05 4.78
CA PRO A 33 8.31 -6.87 5.64
C PRO A 33 8.65 -5.60 4.85
N LEU A 34 7.63 -4.82 4.52
CA LEU A 34 7.77 -3.62 3.68
C LEU A 34 8.46 -2.50 4.46
N ASP A 35 8.30 -2.49 5.77
CA ASP A 35 9.00 -1.62 6.70
C ASP A 35 10.52 -1.79 6.65
N ALA A 36 11.03 -3.01 6.67
CA ALA A 36 12.45 -3.27 6.55
C ALA A 36 13.00 -2.74 5.20
N LEU A 37 12.31 -3.07 4.10
CA LEU A 37 12.71 -2.63 2.76
C LEU A 37 12.73 -1.11 2.61
N LEU A 38 11.71 -0.42 3.10
CA LEU A 38 11.63 1.03 3.03
C LEU A 38 12.71 1.69 3.91
N ASN A 39 12.96 1.16 5.11
CA ASN A 39 14.02 1.65 5.99
C ASN A 39 15.42 1.47 5.36
N GLU A 40 15.68 0.33 4.71
CA GLU A 40 16.95 0.07 4.01
C GLU A 40 17.25 1.07 2.89
N THR A 41 16.24 1.72 2.31
CA THR A 41 16.46 2.75 1.30
C THR A 41 17.14 4.01 1.86
N GLY A 42 17.00 4.28 3.16
CA GLY A 42 17.44 5.54 3.80
C GLY A 42 16.74 6.81 3.27
N LYS A 43 15.63 6.67 2.54
CA LYS A 43 14.90 7.77 1.88
C LYS A 43 13.57 8.12 2.53
N LEU A 44 13.18 7.40 3.59
CA LEU A 44 11.96 7.72 4.34
C LEU A 44 12.13 9.09 5.03
N PRO A 45 11.06 9.91 5.05
CA PRO A 45 11.08 11.14 5.83
C PRO A 45 11.12 10.82 7.34
N GLN A 46 11.43 11.84 8.14
CA GLN A 46 11.36 11.68 9.60
C GLN A 46 9.89 11.58 10.03
N LEU A 47 9.44 10.38 10.39
CA LEU A 47 8.04 10.12 10.71
C LEU A 47 7.65 10.55 12.15
N GLY A 48 8.62 10.87 13.01
CA GLY A 48 8.36 11.18 14.42
C GLY A 48 7.66 10.01 15.13
N THR A 49 6.47 10.28 15.69
CA THR A 49 5.62 9.26 16.32
C THR A 49 4.60 8.64 15.36
N ALA A 50 4.53 9.10 14.10
CA ALA A 50 3.57 8.60 13.13
C ALA A 50 3.95 7.17 12.68
N PRO A 51 2.99 6.23 12.63
CA PRO A 51 3.24 4.90 12.09
C PRO A 51 3.64 4.94 10.61
N LEU A 52 4.54 4.05 10.19
CA LEU A 52 4.93 3.91 8.78
C LEU A 52 3.73 3.66 7.86
N ALA A 53 2.74 2.88 8.33
CA ALA A 53 1.51 2.65 7.59
C ALA A 53 0.76 3.95 7.25
N SER A 54 0.80 4.96 8.13
CA SER A 54 0.16 6.25 7.88
C SER A 54 0.88 7.04 6.80
N TRP A 55 2.21 7.07 6.82
CA TRP A 55 3.01 7.65 5.74
C TRP A 55 2.75 6.93 4.42
N LEU A 56 2.79 5.60 4.42
CA LEU A 56 2.61 4.80 3.22
C LEU A 56 1.24 5.04 2.59
N LEU A 57 0.20 5.14 3.41
CA LEU A 57 -1.15 5.42 2.94
C LEU A 57 -1.27 6.83 2.33
N ALA A 58 -0.75 7.86 3.01
CA ALA A 58 -0.71 9.23 2.48
C ALA A 58 0.11 9.32 1.18
N ARG A 59 1.21 8.58 1.11
CA ARG A 59 2.05 8.48 -0.09
C ARG A 59 1.30 7.82 -1.24
N MET A 60 0.60 6.72 -0.96
CA MET A 60 -0.21 6.01 -1.95
C MET A 60 -1.37 6.87 -2.45
N MET A 61 -2.05 7.62 -1.58
CA MET A 61 -3.07 8.61 -2.00
C MET A 61 -2.47 9.66 -2.94
N CYS A 62 -1.30 10.21 -2.60
CA CYS A 62 -0.61 11.16 -3.46
C CYS A 62 -0.28 10.55 -4.83
N LEU A 63 0.33 9.37 -4.85
CA LEU A 63 0.74 8.67 -6.07
C LEU A 63 -0.46 8.27 -6.96
N THR A 64 -1.58 7.93 -6.34
CA THR A 64 -2.78 7.46 -7.04
C THR A 64 -3.80 8.57 -7.29
N ASN A 65 -3.45 9.83 -7.01
CA ASN A 65 -4.36 10.97 -7.14
C ASN A 65 -5.71 10.70 -6.44
N GLU A 66 -5.62 10.21 -5.20
CA GLU A 66 -6.72 9.89 -4.29
C GLU A 66 -7.61 8.70 -4.71
N ARG A 67 -7.14 7.86 -5.66
CA ARG A 67 -7.90 6.71 -6.20
C ARG A 67 -7.52 5.39 -5.53
N LEU A 68 -7.69 5.30 -4.22
CA LEU A 68 -7.47 4.05 -3.48
C LEU A 68 -8.70 3.14 -3.37
N GLY A 69 -9.88 3.60 -3.83
CA GLY A 69 -11.12 2.81 -3.75
C GLY A 69 -11.86 2.92 -2.40
N PHE A 70 -11.44 3.82 -1.51
CA PHE A 70 -12.15 4.15 -0.28
C PHE A 70 -13.13 5.31 -0.51
N GLU A 71 -14.34 5.24 0.06
CA GLU A 71 -15.26 6.39 0.08
C GLU A 71 -14.79 7.39 1.14
N THR A 72 -14.52 8.64 0.75
CA THR A 72 -14.07 9.73 1.65
C THR A 72 -15.18 10.27 2.57
N HIS A 73 -16.39 9.72 2.52
CA HIS A 73 -17.57 10.30 3.18
C HIS A 73 -18.21 9.38 4.24
N ALA A 74 -17.95 9.76 5.49
CA ALA A 74 -18.94 9.85 6.57
C ALA A 74 -19.80 8.61 6.92
N LYS A 75 -19.19 7.43 7.12
CA LYS A 75 -19.82 6.39 7.95
C LYS A 75 -18.81 5.81 8.94
N LEU A 76 -19.18 5.92 10.22
CA LEU A 76 -18.47 5.49 11.42
C LEU A 76 -18.68 3.98 11.64
N TYR A 77 -17.69 3.24 12.18
CA TYR A 77 -17.75 2.23 13.28
C TYR A 77 -16.38 1.50 13.48
N HIS A 78 -16.12 0.99 14.70
CA HIS A 78 -14.89 0.41 15.33
C HIS A 78 -14.18 -0.81 14.64
N ASP A 79 -12.94 -1.24 15.00
CA ASP A 79 -11.56 -0.66 14.99
C ASP A 79 -10.47 -1.75 15.27
N GLY A 80 -9.79 -2.25 14.22
CA GLY A 80 -8.67 -3.21 14.38
C GLY A 80 -7.80 -3.53 13.15
N GLY A 81 -8.28 -3.32 11.91
CA GLY A 81 -7.80 -4.11 10.76
C GLY A 81 -6.59 -3.63 9.93
N GLY A 82 -6.15 -2.36 10.05
CA GLY A 82 -5.17 -1.84 9.08
C GLY A 82 -5.77 -1.57 7.69
N PHE A 83 -4.98 -1.10 6.72
CA PHE A 83 -5.41 -0.93 5.33
C PHE A 83 -4.94 -2.10 4.47
N TYR A 84 -5.72 -2.43 3.45
CA TYR A 84 -5.37 -3.43 2.45
C TYR A 84 -5.54 -2.83 1.04
N LEU A 85 -4.50 -2.94 0.21
CA LEU A 85 -4.51 -2.43 -1.16
C LEU A 85 -4.02 -3.50 -2.14
N ASN A 86 -4.76 -3.69 -3.23
CA ASN A 86 -4.32 -4.46 -4.38
C ASN A 86 -3.72 -3.52 -5.42
N ILE A 87 -2.56 -3.86 -5.96
CA ILE A 87 -1.84 -3.05 -6.95
C ILE A 87 -1.53 -3.90 -8.16
N VAL A 88 -1.86 -3.40 -9.33
CA VAL A 88 -1.46 -3.97 -10.60
C VAL A 88 -0.25 -3.21 -11.12
N ALA A 89 0.83 -3.93 -11.38
CA ALA A 89 1.97 -3.44 -12.13
C ALA A 89 1.83 -3.85 -13.60
N PHE A 90 2.09 -2.93 -14.54
CA PHE A 90 1.94 -3.17 -15.98
C PHE A 90 3.00 -2.42 -16.80
N SER A 91 3.26 -2.88 -18.02
CA SER A 91 4.20 -2.24 -18.95
C SER A 91 3.58 -1.04 -19.68
N ARG A 92 4.37 -0.30 -20.47
CA ARG A 92 3.87 0.79 -21.34
C ARG A 92 2.82 0.32 -22.34
N GLU A 93 2.89 -0.93 -22.77
CA GLU A 93 1.93 -1.59 -23.66
C GLU A 93 0.71 -2.16 -22.91
N LEU A 94 0.56 -1.84 -21.62
CA LEU A 94 -0.52 -2.31 -20.74
C LEU A 94 -0.51 -3.83 -20.51
N LYS A 95 0.63 -4.51 -20.72
CA LYS A 95 0.78 -5.92 -20.32
C LYS A 95 0.88 -5.99 -18.78
N PRO A 96 0.06 -6.77 -18.08
CA PRO A 96 0.22 -6.98 -16.64
C PRO A 96 1.55 -7.69 -16.36
N LEU A 97 2.29 -7.19 -15.37
CA LEU A 97 3.61 -7.67 -14.96
C LEU A 97 3.56 -8.31 -13.58
N ALA A 98 2.82 -7.70 -12.64
CA ALA A 98 2.62 -8.23 -11.30
C ALA A 98 1.30 -7.78 -10.68
N PHE A 99 0.84 -8.57 -9.72
CA PHE A 99 -0.23 -8.23 -8.79
C PHE A 99 0.39 -8.23 -7.39
N PHE A 100 0.44 -7.05 -6.77
CA PHE A 100 0.87 -6.88 -5.40
C PHE A 100 -0.32 -6.69 -4.47
N ASN A 101 -0.15 -7.15 -3.25
CA ASN A 101 -1.04 -6.89 -2.14
C ASN A 101 -0.21 -6.22 -1.05
N ILE A 102 -0.73 -5.13 -0.50
CA ILE A 102 -0.11 -4.40 0.58
C ILE A 102 -1.06 -4.37 1.75
N HIS A 103 -0.56 -4.78 2.91
CA HIS A 103 -1.28 -4.65 4.18
C HIS A 103 -0.48 -3.80 5.13
N GLY A 104 -1.09 -2.75 5.67
CA GLY A 104 -0.47 -1.84 6.62
C GLY A 104 -1.29 -1.74 7.91
N THR A 105 -0.65 -2.02 9.04
CA THR A 105 -1.19 -1.83 10.39
C THR A 105 -0.35 -0.79 11.13
N PRO A 106 -0.81 -0.27 12.28
CA PRO A 106 0.01 0.63 13.10
C PRO A 106 1.34 0.02 13.55
N SER A 107 1.45 -1.30 13.58
CA SER A 107 2.65 -2.01 14.05
C SER A 107 3.60 -2.43 12.92
N ALA A 108 3.10 -2.68 11.71
CA ALA A 108 3.90 -3.23 10.61
C ALA A 108 3.21 -3.06 9.24
N CYS A 109 4.02 -3.09 8.17
CA CYS A 109 3.55 -3.16 6.79
C CYS A 109 4.13 -4.41 6.10
N SER A 110 3.32 -5.11 5.32
CA SER A 110 3.73 -6.29 4.55
C SER A 110 3.31 -6.15 3.09
N LEU A 111 4.13 -6.73 2.21
CA LEU A 111 3.84 -6.83 0.78
C LEU A 111 4.01 -8.28 0.32
N TRP A 112 3.09 -8.77 -0.51
CA TRP A 112 3.18 -10.07 -1.18
C TRP A 112 2.47 -10.02 -2.53
N GLY A 113 2.55 -11.09 -3.31
CA GLY A 113 1.86 -11.12 -4.59
C GLY A 113 2.35 -12.20 -5.53
N GLN A 114 2.20 -11.92 -6.82
CA GLN A 114 2.66 -12.77 -7.90
C GLN A 114 3.09 -11.91 -9.09
N CYS A 115 4.10 -12.35 -9.83
CA CYS A 115 4.46 -11.75 -11.12
C CYS A 115 4.39 -12.76 -12.25
N ASP A 116 4.29 -12.25 -13.48
CA ASP A 116 4.49 -13.02 -14.70
C ASP A 116 5.87 -13.72 -14.62
N ARG A 117 5.93 -14.97 -15.08
CA ARG A 117 7.11 -15.84 -14.99
C ARG A 117 8.34 -15.29 -15.72
N ASP A 118 8.11 -14.44 -16.71
CA ASP A 118 9.18 -13.86 -17.52
C ASP A 118 9.86 -12.69 -16.79
N PHE A 119 9.38 -12.33 -15.58
CA PHE A 119 9.89 -11.23 -14.77
C PHE A 119 10.43 -11.70 -13.43
N SER A 120 11.43 -10.97 -12.94
CA SER A 120 12.02 -11.20 -11.63
C SER A 120 11.20 -10.53 -10.51
N PRO A 121 10.72 -11.28 -9.50
CA PRO A 121 10.07 -10.73 -8.31
C PRO A 121 10.87 -9.61 -7.64
N SER A 122 12.18 -9.83 -7.44
CA SER A 122 13.04 -8.89 -6.73
C SER A 122 13.23 -7.59 -7.52
N ASN A 123 13.35 -7.68 -8.85
CA ASN A 123 13.45 -6.50 -9.70
C ASN A 123 12.15 -5.67 -9.67
N LEU A 124 10.99 -6.32 -9.82
CA LEU A 124 9.69 -5.63 -9.77
C LEU A 124 9.43 -5.00 -8.40
N LEU A 125 9.81 -5.69 -7.32
CA LEU A 125 9.75 -5.15 -5.97
C LEU A 125 10.66 -3.93 -5.80
N GLN A 126 11.90 -3.99 -6.27
CA GLN A 126 12.82 -2.84 -6.23
C GLN A 126 12.29 -1.63 -7.00
N ILE A 127 11.69 -1.84 -8.18
CA ILE A 127 11.06 -0.76 -8.96
C ILE A 127 9.88 -0.18 -8.18
N PHE A 128 9.05 -1.02 -7.58
CA PHE A 128 7.92 -0.58 -6.77
C PHE A 128 8.36 0.25 -5.55
N ILE A 129 9.34 -0.24 -4.79
CA ILE A 129 9.92 0.49 -3.65
C ILE A 129 10.52 1.83 -4.09
N ALA A 130 11.26 1.83 -5.21
CA ALA A 130 11.83 3.05 -5.76
C ALA A 130 10.74 4.08 -6.11
N ALA A 131 9.60 3.65 -6.64
CA ALA A 131 8.44 4.50 -6.92
C ALA A 131 7.86 5.13 -5.64
N LEU A 132 7.70 4.33 -4.58
CA LEU A 132 7.16 4.81 -3.30
C LEU A 132 8.03 5.90 -2.69
N VAL A 133 9.36 5.70 -2.68
CA VAL A 133 10.30 6.62 -2.03
C VAL A 133 10.81 7.73 -2.95
N ALA A 134 10.42 7.76 -4.22
CA ALA A 134 10.68 8.88 -5.10
C ALA A 134 9.91 10.11 -4.57
N ASN A 135 10.60 11.19 -4.20
CA ASN A 135 9.99 12.36 -3.54
C ASN A 135 9.12 11.94 -2.33
N ALA A 136 9.71 11.22 -1.38
CA ALA A 136 9.00 10.62 -0.24
C ALA A 136 8.25 11.63 0.65
N ASP A 137 8.62 12.91 0.61
CA ASP A 137 7.96 14.01 1.31
C ASP A 137 6.71 14.53 0.58
N ALA A 138 6.50 14.16 -0.68
CA ALA A 138 5.30 14.53 -1.44
C ALA A 138 4.12 13.67 -0.97
N LEU A 139 3.37 14.22 -0.02
CA LEU A 139 2.24 13.57 0.62
C LEU A 139 0.95 14.35 0.34
N VAL A 140 -0.17 13.63 0.35
CA VAL A 140 -1.51 14.20 0.35
C VAL A 140 -2.14 13.82 1.68
N GLU A 141 -2.86 14.77 2.29
CA GLU A 141 -3.64 14.47 3.49
C GLU A 141 -4.58 13.30 3.20
N CYS A 142 -4.49 12.27 4.01
CA CYS A 142 -5.34 11.11 3.89
C CYS A 142 -5.76 10.71 5.29
N ARG A 143 -7.05 10.52 5.51
CA ARG A 143 -7.57 9.91 6.73
C ARG A 143 -8.39 8.70 6.33
N LEU A 144 -8.03 7.54 6.86
CA LEU A 144 -8.67 6.26 6.64
C LEU A 144 -9.06 5.67 8.00
N GLN A 145 -10.37 5.54 8.22
CA GLN A 145 -10.87 4.63 9.24
C GLN A 145 -10.97 3.24 8.62
N CYS A 146 -10.13 2.31 9.11
CA CYS A 146 -10.04 0.94 8.62
C CYS A 146 -11.07 0.01 9.26
N TYR A 147 -11.64 -0.90 8.46
CA TYR A 147 -12.51 -1.99 8.93
C TYR A 147 -11.79 -3.33 8.86
N ASP A 148 -11.96 -4.12 9.91
CA ASP A 148 -11.52 -5.51 9.99
C ASP A 148 -12.51 -6.39 9.20
N THR A 149 -12.07 -6.99 8.11
CA THR A 149 -12.82 -8.09 7.47
C THR A 149 -12.15 -9.39 7.89
N ASP A 150 -12.44 -9.84 9.10
CA ASP A 150 -11.93 -11.13 9.56
C ASP A 150 -12.56 -12.26 8.69
N PRO A 151 -11.76 -13.26 8.25
CA PRO A 151 -12.26 -14.54 7.77
C PRO A 151 -13.03 -15.30 8.87
N PRO A 152 -13.85 -16.31 8.54
CA PRO A 152 -14.91 -16.85 9.40
C PRO A 152 -14.49 -17.54 10.71
N ASP A 153 -13.21 -17.56 11.06
CA ASP A 153 -12.73 -18.19 12.29
C ASP A 153 -11.74 -17.25 12.99
N LEU A 154 -12.08 -16.77 14.20
CA LEU A 154 -11.18 -16.67 15.37
C LEU A 154 -11.83 -15.92 16.55
N ASP A 155 -12.33 -16.71 17.49
CA ASP A 155 -13.06 -16.37 18.72
C ASP A 155 -12.36 -15.45 19.75
N LYS A 156 -11.24 -14.77 19.45
CA LYS A 156 -10.46 -14.05 20.47
C LYS A 156 -9.68 -12.86 19.91
N ARG A 157 -10.18 -11.64 20.15
CA ARG A 157 -9.32 -10.48 20.47
C ARG A 157 -10.08 -9.32 21.13
N ARG A 158 -9.41 -8.71 22.12
CA ARG A 158 -9.92 -7.69 23.06
C ARG A 158 -9.80 -6.28 22.47
N ILE A 159 -10.84 -5.50 22.73
CA ILE A 159 -11.05 -4.08 22.37
C ILE A 159 -9.90 -3.21 22.91
N GLY A 160 -9.14 -2.58 22.00
CA GLY A 160 -8.24 -1.46 22.26
C GLY A 160 -8.90 -0.13 21.87
N LYS A 161 -8.27 1.01 22.18
CA LYS A 161 -8.78 2.34 21.76
C LYS A 161 -8.69 2.50 20.23
N PRO A 162 -9.57 3.30 19.60
CA PRO A 162 -9.54 3.53 18.16
C PRO A 162 -8.22 4.13 17.69
N MET A 163 -7.67 3.53 16.63
CA MET A 163 -6.54 4.06 15.88
C MET A 163 -7.04 4.57 14.54
N VAL A 164 -6.89 5.87 14.30
CA VAL A 164 -7.09 6.48 12.98
C VAL A 164 -5.82 6.20 12.16
N LEU A 165 -5.97 5.63 10.97
CA LEU A 165 -4.87 5.45 10.02
C LEU A 165 -4.96 6.55 8.97
N GLY A 166 -3.83 7.07 8.53
CA GLY A 166 -3.84 8.30 7.73
C GLY A 166 -3.86 9.56 8.60
N TRP A 167 -3.09 10.55 8.18
CA TRP A 167 -2.68 11.70 8.97
C TRP A 167 -2.98 13.03 8.27
N ASP A 168 -3.20 14.05 9.11
CA ASP A 168 -3.30 15.46 8.75
C ASP A 168 -1.88 15.99 8.43
N GLY A 169 -1.69 16.52 7.23
CA GLY A 169 -0.38 16.94 6.71
C GLY A 169 0.29 18.06 7.51
N GLU A 170 -0.41 18.70 8.45
CA GLU A 170 0.12 19.81 9.25
C GLU A 170 1.29 19.44 10.18
N ALA A 171 1.53 18.16 10.46
CA ALA A 171 2.57 17.76 11.41
C ALA A 171 3.75 16.95 10.82
N PHE A 172 3.76 16.66 9.50
CA PHE A 172 4.90 16.01 8.82
C PHE A 172 6.02 16.98 8.43
N LEU A 173 5.74 18.28 8.32
CA LEU A 173 6.70 19.26 7.78
C LEU A 173 7.21 20.29 8.80
N GLY A 174 6.69 20.28 10.02
CA GLY A 174 6.97 21.31 11.03
C GLY A 174 6.25 22.62 10.76
#